data_AF-A0A7C0UU11-F1
#
_entry.id   AF-A0A7C0UU11-F1
#
_cell.length_a   1.000
_cell.length_b   1.000
_cell.length_c   1.000
_cell.angle_alpha   90.00
_cell.angle_beta   90.00
_cell.angle_gamma   90.00
#
_symmetry.space_group_name_H-M   'P 1'
#
loop_
_entity.id
_entity.type
_entity.pdbx_description
1 polymer ?
#
loop_
_entity_poly.entity_id
_entity_poly.type
_entity_poly.pdbx_seq_one_letter_code
_entity_poly.pdbx_strand_id
1 'polypeptide(L)'
;MGKETLFEVPCASCGESSFTLILKPGVTHRFRCPKCGKPTYVHISEELAIYVFSEEEKCPKCNGTGKMICPKCKGLGYYEEDYYYYGCPMCGGHGFTGDESEINVKIHRGSGKICFDEFGGTGFVANSKRISKKDIESI
;
A
#
# COMPACT_ATOMS: atom_id res chain seq x y z
N MET A 1 -9.65 19.10 -18.00
CA MET A 1 -10.40 18.08 -17.21
C MET A 1 -9.76 16.74 -17.52
N GLY A 2 -9.03 16.16 -16.57
CA GLY A 2 -8.38 14.86 -16.78
C GLY A 2 -9.43 13.75 -16.76
N LYS A 3 -9.41 12.86 -17.76
CA LYS A 3 -10.28 11.67 -17.78
C LYS A 3 -9.82 10.73 -16.66
N GLU A 4 -10.71 10.38 -15.75
CA GLU A 4 -10.47 9.33 -14.75
C GLU A 4 -10.49 7.98 -15.46
N THR A 5 -9.43 7.19 -15.30
CA THR A 5 -9.38 5.84 -15.87
C THR A 5 -10.09 4.88 -14.92
N LEU A 6 -11.10 4.19 -15.43
CA LEU A 6 -11.87 3.19 -14.70
C LEU A 6 -11.47 1.77 -15.14
N PHE A 7 -11.67 0.78 -14.28
CA PHE A 7 -11.49 -0.64 -14.62
C PHE A 7 -12.41 -1.52 -13.79
N GLU A 8 -12.72 -2.71 -14.29
CA GLU A 8 -13.51 -3.70 -13.57
C GLU A 8 -12.64 -4.78 -12.93
N VAL A 9 -13.05 -5.21 -11.73
CA VAL A 9 -12.44 -6.31 -10.99
C VAL A 9 -13.50 -7.33 -10.60
N PRO A 10 -13.31 -8.63 -10.87
CA PRO A 10 -14.20 -9.65 -10.35
C PRO A 10 -13.95 -9.89 -8.85
N CYS A 11 -14.94 -10.44 -8.16
CA CYS A 11 -14.77 -10.93 -6.80
C CYS A 11 -13.69 -12.01 -6.77
N ALA A 12 -12.67 -11.81 -5.92
CA ALA A 12 -11.56 -12.74 -5.78
C ALA A 12 -12.00 -14.15 -5.33
N SER A 13 -13.11 -14.25 -4.59
CA SER A 13 -13.55 -15.52 -4.01
C SER A 13 -14.52 -16.32 -4.88
N CYS A 14 -15.50 -15.68 -5.54
CA CYS A 14 -16.52 -16.41 -6.32
C CYS A 14 -16.62 -15.97 -7.80
N GLY A 15 -16.03 -14.84 -8.19
CA GLY A 15 -16.12 -14.32 -9.55
C GLY A 15 -17.51 -13.84 -10.01
N GLU A 16 -18.58 -14.05 -9.23
CA GLU A 16 -19.97 -13.74 -9.64
C GLU A 16 -20.36 -12.25 -9.57
N SER A 17 -19.52 -11.40 -8.96
CA SER A 17 -19.73 -9.95 -8.91
C SER A 17 -18.50 -9.26 -9.45
N SER A 18 -18.69 -8.15 -10.17
CA SER A 18 -17.61 -7.22 -10.53
C SER A 18 -17.77 -5.87 -9.82
N PHE A 19 -16.66 -5.15 -9.66
CA PHE A 19 -16.62 -3.82 -9.09
C PHE A 19 -15.88 -2.89 -10.04
N THR A 20 -16.43 -1.71 -10.29
CA THR A 20 -15.78 -0.66 -11.09
C THR A 20 -14.97 0.25 -10.18
N LEU A 21 -13.69 0.45 -10.49
CA LEU A 21 -12.73 1.19 -9.68
C LEU A 21 -12.01 2.26 -10.47
N ILE A 22 -11.64 3.34 -9.78
CA ILE A 22 -10.76 4.38 -10.31
C ILE A 22 -9.31 3.90 -10.18
N LEU A 23 -8.55 4.02 -11.28
CA LEU A 23 -7.12 3.72 -11.29
C LEU A 23 -6.34 4.78 -10.53
N LYS A 24 -6.07 4.53 -9.25
CA LYS A 24 -5.27 5.41 -8.37
C LYS A 24 -4.05 4.66 -7.81
N PRO A 25 -2.81 5.03 -8.20
CA PRO A 25 -1.59 4.39 -7.69
C PRO A 25 -1.47 4.47 -6.17
N GLY A 26 -0.86 3.44 -5.58
CA GLY A 26 -0.57 3.35 -4.16
C GLY A 26 -1.79 3.07 -3.26
N VAL A 27 -2.97 2.84 -3.86
CA VAL A 27 -4.22 2.62 -3.12
C VAL A 27 -4.53 1.14 -3.01
N THR A 28 -5.05 0.75 -1.84
CA THR A 28 -5.65 -0.57 -1.62
C THR A 28 -7.12 -0.40 -1.31
N HIS A 29 -7.97 -1.03 -2.10
CA HIS A 29 -9.40 -1.05 -1.90
C HIS A 29 -9.85 -2.37 -1.26
N ARG A 30 -10.95 -2.32 -0.52
CA ARG A 30 -11.61 -3.49 0.09
C ARG A 30 -13.11 -3.41 -0.11
N PHE A 31 -13.68 -4.42 -0.74
CA PHE A 31 -15.11 -4.54 -0.99
C PHE A 31 -15.65 -5.83 -0.42
N ARG A 32 -16.92 -5.84 -0.04
CA ARG A 32 -17.62 -7.07 0.35
C ARG A 32 -18.47 -7.52 -0.82
N CYS A 33 -18.28 -8.75 -1.30
CA CYS A 33 -19.07 -9.28 -2.39
C CYS A 33 -20.54 -9.46 -1.96
N PRO A 34 -21.52 -8.92 -2.71
CA PRO A 34 -22.93 -9.07 -2.38
C PRO A 34 -23.44 -10.50 -2.55
N LYS A 35 -22.77 -11.33 -3.38
CA LYS A 35 -23.17 -12.73 -3.64
C LYS A 35 -22.65 -13.70 -2.58
N CYS A 36 -21.35 -13.70 -2.32
CA CYS A 36 -20.75 -14.65 -1.37
C CYS A 36 -20.43 -14.06 0.00
N GLY A 37 -20.59 -12.75 0.20
CA GLY A 37 -20.33 -12.07 1.47
C GLY A 37 -18.84 -11.96 1.85
N LYS A 38 -17.93 -12.56 1.06
CA LYS A 38 -16.47 -12.52 1.30
C LYS A 38 -15.85 -11.20 0.82
N PRO A 39 -14.78 -10.75 1.48
CA PRO A 39 -14.06 -9.55 1.04
C PRO A 39 -13.25 -9.82 -0.24
N THR A 40 -13.10 -8.78 -1.05
CA THR A 40 -12.19 -8.72 -2.20
C THR A 40 -11.27 -7.52 -2.00
N TYR A 41 -9.97 -7.75 -2.10
CA TYR A 41 -8.95 -6.73 -2.00
C TYR A 41 -8.39 -6.41 -3.38
N VAL A 42 -8.17 -5.12 -3.64
CA VAL A 42 -7.54 -4.66 -4.88
C VAL A 42 -6.42 -3.69 -4.54
N HIS A 43 -5.18 -4.06 -4.82
CA HIS A 43 -4.02 -3.19 -4.67
C HIS A 43 -3.58 -2.67 -6.04
N ILE A 44 -3.44 -1.35 -6.14
CA ILE A 44 -2.90 -0.66 -7.33
C ILE A 44 -1.50 -0.15 -6.95
N SER A 45 -0.45 -0.70 -7.55
CA SER A 45 0.92 -0.27 -7.24
C SER A 45 1.22 1.13 -7.78
N GLU A 46 2.34 1.72 -7.34
CA GLU A 46 2.88 2.97 -7.90
C GLU A 46 3.16 2.84 -9.41
N GLU A 47 3.51 1.63 -9.87
CA GLU A 47 3.73 1.30 -11.29
C GLU A 47 2.45 0.91 -12.04
N LEU A 48 1.27 1.16 -11.44
CA LEU A 48 -0.05 0.83 -12.00
C LEU A 48 -0.29 -0.66 -12.25
N ALA A 49 0.42 -1.54 -11.55
CA ALA A 49 0.08 -2.96 -11.53
C ALA A 49 -1.12 -3.20 -10.61
N ILE A 50 -2.14 -3.91 -11.11
CA ILE A 50 -3.37 -4.21 -10.38
C ILE A 50 -3.32 -5.65 -9.88
N TYR A 51 -3.52 -5.81 -8.58
CA TYR A 51 -3.53 -7.10 -7.89
C TYR A 51 -4.86 -7.31 -7.20
N VAL A 52 -5.51 -8.43 -7.48
CA VAL A 52 -6.80 -8.81 -6.89
C VAL A 52 -6.62 -10.08 -6.08
N PHE A 53 -7.00 -10.05 -4.80
CA PHE A 53 -6.78 -11.16 -3.87
C PHE A 53 -7.89 -11.25 -2.80
N SER A 54 -8.05 -12.43 -2.20
CA SER A 54 -9.00 -12.70 -1.11
C SER A 54 -8.40 -12.45 0.27
N GLU A 55 -9.18 -12.62 1.35
CA GLU A 55 -8.64 -12.51 2.72
C GLU A 55 -7.58 -13.58 3.00
N GLU A 56 -7.79 -14.78 2.50
CA GLU A 56 -6.90 -15.93 2.71
C GLU A 56 -5.54 -15.75 2.02
N GLU A 57 -5.49 -14.95 0.95
CA GLU A 57 -4.27 -14.64 0.20
C GLU A 57 -3.52 -13.43 0.75
N LYS A 58 -4.12 -12.70 1.70
CA LYS A 58 -3.53 -11.48 2.27
C LYS A 58 -2.28 -11.81 3.07
N CYS A 59 -1.18 -11.11 2.82
CA CYS A 59 0.02 -11.30 3.62
C CYS A 59 -0.26 -10.85 5.07
N PRO A 60 -0.09 -11.72 6.08
CA PRO A 60 -0.37 -11.37 7.46
C PRO A 60 0.60 -10.32 8.03
N LYS A 61 1.85 -10.28 7.55
CA LYS A 61 2.88 -9.36 8.07
C LYS A 61 2.67 -7.90 7.65
N CYS A 62 2.21 -7.68 6.41
CA CYS A 62 1.95 -6.33 5.89
C CYS A 62 0.45 -6.02 5.71
N ASN A 63 -0.41 -6.97 6.11
CA ASN A 63 -1.86 -6.86 6.06
C ASN A 63 -2.40 -6.42 4.68
N GLY A 64 -1.87 -6.98 3.59
CA GLY A 64 -2.34 -6.66 2.23
C GLY A 64 -1.70 -5.43 1.58
N THR A 65 -0.86 -4.68 2.29
CA THR A 65 -0.38 -3.37 1.81
C THR A 65 0.97 -3.40 1.09
N GLY A 66 1.72 -4.51 1.22
CA GLY A 66 3.09 -4.60 0.74
C GLY A 66 4.09 -3.72 1.50
N LYS A 67 3.64 -3.03 2.55
CA LYS A 67 4.43 -2.12 3.38
C LYS A 67 4.31 -2.53 4.85
N MET A 68 5.42 -2.52 5.58
CA MET A 68 5.42 -2.70 7.04
C MET A 68 5.72 -1.37 7.72
N ILE A 69 5.27 -1.22 8.97
CA ILE A 69 5.71 -0.13 9.83
C ILE A 69 7.24 -0.24 9.97
N CYS A 70 7.94 0.86 9.71
CA CYS A 70 9.38 0.91 9.80
C CYS A 70 9.81 0.63 11.25
N PRO A 71 10.59 -0.43 11.53
CA PRO A 71 10.89 -0.83 12.90
C PRO A 71 11.79 0.17 13.63
N LYS A 72 12.61 0.94 12.91
CA LYS A 72 13.51 1.95 13.49
C LYS A 72 12.74 3.16 14.04
N CYS A 73 11.80 3.70 13.25
CA CYS A 73 11.03 4.89 13.66
C CYS A 73 9.63 4.58 14.18
N LYS A 74 9.20 3.31 14.16
CA LYS A 74 7.87 2.85 14.60
C LYS A 74 6.72 3.65 13.97
N GLY A 75 6.90 4.09 12.71
CA GLY A 75 5.90 4.87 11.98
C GLY A 75 6.04 6.39 12.07
N LEU A 76 6.96 6.92 12.88
CA LEU A 76 7.09 8.37 13.10
C LEU A 76 7.82 9.11 11.97
N GLY A 77 8.62 8.40 11.18
CA GLY A 77 9.47 8.99 10.14
C GLY A 77 10.80 9.59 10.65
N TYR A 78 11.01 9.59 11.97
CA TYR A 78 12.24 9.99 12.66
C TYR A 78 12.47 9.08 13.88
N TYR A 79 13.65 9.10 14.48
CA TYR A 79 13.95 8.37 15.72
C TYR A 79 14.81 9.23 16.64
N GLU A 80 14.79 8.92 17.94
CA GLU A 80 15.58 9.59 18.97
C GLU A 80 16.78 8.73 19.36
N GLU A 81 17.96 9.33 19.47
CA GLU A 81 19.21 8.70 19.86
C GLU A 81 20.09 9.76 20.54
N ASP A 82 20.60 9.47 21.74
CA ASP A 82 21.50 10.35 22.51
C ASP A 82 21.03 11.82 22.65
N TYR A 83 19.75 12.04 22.98
CA TYR A 83 19.11 13.37 23.10
C TYR A 83 18.94 14.15 21.79
N TYR A 84 19.25 13.54 20.65
CA TYR A 84 19.02 14.09 19.32
C TYR A 84 17.90 13.35 18.60
N TYR A 85 17.21 14.08 17.74
CA TYR A 85 16.21 13.55 16.82
C TYR A 85 16.81 13.48 15.42
N TYR A 86 16.67 12.34 14.77
CA TYR A 86 17.18 12.09 13.43
C TYR A 86 16.06 11.65 12.49
N GLY A 87 16.01 12.22 11.29
CA GLY A 87 15.18 11.68 10.22
C GLY A 87 15.52 10.20 9.97
N CYS A 88 14.51 9.35 9.77
CA CYS A 88 14.73 7.91 9.67
C CYS A 88 15.09 7.49 8.25
N PRO A 89 16.38 7.17 7.95
CA PRO A 89 16.83 6.91 6.59
C PRO A 89 16.18 5.65 5.99
N MET A 90 15.82 4.66 6.83
CA MET A 90 15.20 3.42 6.36
C MET A 90 13.84 3.64 5.70
N CYS A 91 13.14 4.72 6.03
CA CYS A 91 11.89 5.11 5.38
C CYS A 91 12.00 6.45 4.65
N GLY A 92 13.22 6.86 4.26
CA GLY A 92 13.48 8.06 3.46
C GLY A 92 13.58 9.39 4.24
N GLY A 93 13.53 9.34 5.57
CA GLY A 93 13.71 10.53 6.40
C GLY A 93 15.17 10.96 6.51
N HIS A 94 15.41 12.26 6.66
CA HIS A 94 16.75 12.84 6.80
C HIS A 94 16.71 14.16 7.58
N GLY A 95 17.88 14.69 7.95
CA GLY A 95 18.03 15.85 8.84
C GLY A 95 18.13 15.43 10.32
N PHE A 96 18.44 16.40 11.19
CA PHE A 96 18.54 16.18 12.63
C PHE A 96 18.30 17.48 13.41
N THR A 97 17.93 17.34 14.69
CA THR A 97 17.89 18.45 15.65
C THR A 97 18.07 17.94 17.08
N GLY A 98 18.57 18.78 17.98
CA GLY A 98 18.59 18.53 19.43
C GLY A 98 17.38 19.13 20.17
N ASP A 99 16.47 19.81 19.45
CA ASP A 99 15.28 20.45 20.00
C ASP A 99 14.02 19.79 19.45
N GLU A 100 13.21 19.20 20.33
CA GLU A 100 11.96 18.52 19.97
C GLU A 100 10.99 19.45 19.22
N SER A 101 10.99 20.75 19.56
CA SER A 101 10.11 21.74 18.92
C SER A 101 10.47 22.00 17.45
N GLU A 102 11.72 21.71 17.07
CA GLU A 102 12.22 21.90 15.71
C GLU A 102 12.09 20.66 14.82
N ILE A 103 11.54 19.54 15.32
CA ILE A 103 11.44 18.28 14.56
C ILE A 103 10.71 18.52 13.23
N ASN A 104 9.57 19.21 13.25
CA ASN A 104 8.79 19.45 12.02
C ASN A 104 9.37 20.56 11.12
N VAL A 105 10.48 21.19 11.53
CA VAL A 105 11.17 22.26 10.81
C VAL A 105 12.46 21.76 10.17
N LYS A 106 13.29 21.02 10.94
CA LYS A 106 14.63 20.59 10.55
C LYS A 106 14.70 19.15 10.05
N ILE A 107 13.71 18.31 10.37
CA ILE A 107 13.69 16.92 9.93
C ILE A 107 12.68 16.74 8.80
N HIS A 108 13.17 16.22 7.67
CA HIS A 108 12.31 15.59 6.70
C HIS A 108 11.88 14.23 7.24
N ARG A 109 10.62 14.10 7.62
CA ARG A 109 10.08 12.85 8.17
C ARG A 109 9.94 11.84 7.03
N GLY A 110 10.54 10.67 7.21
CA GLY A 110 10.32 9.54 6.31
C GLY A 110 8.88 9.05 6.38
N SER A 111 8.49 8.16 5.47
CA SER A 111 7.11 7.66 5.34
C SER A 111 6.60 6.88 6.56
N GLY A 112 7.50 6.51 7.49
CA GLY A 112 7.19 5.64 8.61
C GLY A 112 6.98 4.18 8.20
N LYS A 113 7.11 3.84 6.92
CA LYS A 113 6.88 2.50 6.38
C LYS A 113 8.03 2.07 5.46
N ILE A 114 8.27 0.76 5.40
CA ILE A 114 9.24 0.15 4.48
C ILE A 114 8.54 -0.89 3.61
N CYS A 115 9.07 -1.11 2.40
CA CYS A 115 8.57 -2.18 1.54
C CYS A 115 8.82 -3.54 2.21
N PHE A 116 7.85 -4.43 2.08
CA PHE A 116 7.93 -5.80 2.58
C PHE A 116 8.26 -6.74 1.43
N ASP A 117 9.51 -7.15 1.34
CA ASP A 117 10.10 -7.85 0.20
C ASP A 117 9.79 -9.36 0.12
N GLU A 118 9.31 -9.98 1.20
CA GLU A 118 9.01 -11.43 1.26
C GLU A 118 8.03 -11.90 0.17
N PHE A 119 7.20 -10.98 -0.37
CA PHE A 119 6.32 -11.23 -1.52
C PHE A 119 6.53 -10.21 -2.64
N GLY A 120 7.76 -9.73 -2.84
CA GLY A 120 8.07 -8.72 -3.87
C GLY A 120 7.41 -7.37 -3.63
N GLY A 121 7.07 -7.03 -2.38
CA GLY A 121 6.41 -5.75 -2.06
C GLY A 121 4.93 -5.68 -2.40
N THR A 122 4.29 -6.78 -2.80
CA THR A 122 2.91 -6.76 -3.33
C THR A 122 1.83 -6.84 -2.25
N GLY A 123 2.15 -7.48 -1.13
CA GLY A 123 1.27 -7.57 0.03
C GLY A 123 0.36 -8.80 0.12
N PHE A 124 0.55 -9.80 -0.73
CA PHE A 124 -0.23 -11.05 -0.71
C PHE A 124 0.67 -12.24 -1.03
N VAL A 125 0.28 -13.44 -0.59
CA VAL A 125 0.98 -14.69 -0.88
C VAL A 125 0.69 -15.07 -2.34
N ALA A 126 1.74 -15.33 -3.13
CA ALA A 126 1.68 -15.38 -4.58
C ALA A 126 0.67 -16.41 -5.13
N ASN A 127 -0.55 -15.96 -5.45
CA ASN A 127 -1.54 -16.60 -6.34
C ASN A 127 -2.51 -15.60 -7.01
N SER A 128 -2.30 -14.29 -6.84
CA SER A 128 -3.24 -13.28 -7.32
C SER A 128 -3.27 -13.17 -8.85
N LYS A 129 -4.47 -13.07 -9.44
CA LYS A 129 -4.64 -12.69 -10.84
C LYS A 129 -4.12 -11.27 -11.06
N ARG A 130 -3.06 -11.14 -11.87
CA ARG A 130 -2.62 -9.84 -12.41
C ARG A 130 -3.56 -9.46 -13.55
N ILE A 131 -4.34 -8.39 -13.37
CA ILE A 131 -5.11 -7.82 -14.48
C ILE A 131 -4.12 -7.04 -15.35
N SER A 132 -4.05 -7.39 -16.63
CA SER A 132 -3.11 -6.75 -17.53
C SER A 132 -3.63 -5.37 -17.92
N LYS A 133 -2.72 -4.43 -18.24
CA LYS A 133 -3.11 -3.08 -18.70
C LYS A 133 -3.98 -3.09 -19.96
N LYS A 134 -4.05 -4.21 -20.70
CA LYS A 134 -4.90 -4.37 -21.88
C LYS A 134 -6.39 -4.56 -21.52
N ASP A 135 -6.69 -4.97 -20.29
CA ASP A 135 -8.05 -5.18 -19.79
C ASP A 135 -8.61 -3.91 -19.11
N ILE A 136 -7.78 -2.87 -18.97
CA ILE A 136 -8.18 -1.53 -18.52
C ILE A 136 -8.66 -0.78 -19.75
N GLU A 137 -9.91 -1.01 -20.15
CA GLU A 137 -10.55 -0.15 -21.14
C GLU A 137 -10.77 1.23 -20.53
N SER A 138 -10.23 2.27 -21.17
CA SER A 138 -10.61 3.65 -20.86
C SER A 138 -12.06 3.85 -21.31
N ILE A 139 -13.01 3.62 -20.41
CA ILE A 139 -14.40 4.05 -20.58
C ILE A 139 -14.44 5.58 -20.71
#